data_AF-G2YI70-F1
#
_entry.id   AF-G2YI70-F1
#
_cell.length_a   1.000
_cell.length_b   1.000
_cell.length_c   1.000
_cell.angle_alpha   90.00
_cell.angle_beta   90.00
_cell.angle_gamma   90.00
#
_symmetry.space_group_name_H-M   'P 1'
#
loop_
_entity.id
_entity.type
_entity.pdbx_description
1 polymer ?
#
loop_
_entity_poly.entity_id
_entity_poly.type
_entity_poly.pdbx_seq_one_letter_code
_entity_poly.pdbx_strand_id
1 'polypeptide(L)'
;MCVGIGFLTPQYIAYQEYCGVTDIVNPRIWCSNTLPSIYAFVQAFYWNNGPFKYWTVSNIPLFLLAMPMMVILGISGNEVLRDSHFQQIPVTPRKDVDPPVNGIRQGHKVQIVRNLALSQLLLTVYTLISGHVQIITRISSSSPVYLWYMAASVGRGKGPTVTMVGRFMIIYAGIQSGLFSSFLPPA
;
A
#
# COMPACT_ATOMS: atom_id res chain seq x y z
N MET A 1 -19.57 2.65 3.33
CA MET A 1 -19.90 2.37 4.75
C MET A 1 -19.38 1.02 5.25
N CYS A 2 -19.40 -0.07 4.47
CA CYS A 2 -19.03 -1.41 4.98
C CYS A 2 -17.55 -1.61 5.37
N VAL A 3 -16.61 -0.81 4.81
CA VAL A 3 -15.17 -0.97 5.10
C VAL A 3 -14.80 -0.54 6.52
N GLY A 4 -15.45 0.51 7.04
CA GLY A 4 -15.18 1.02 8.39
C GLY A 4 -15.57 0.02 9.48
N ILE A 5 -16.62 -0.77 9.25
CA ILE A 5 -17.08 -1.81 10.19
C ILE A 5 -16.00 -2.87 10.36
N GLY A 6 -15.35 -3.30 9.28
CA GLY A 6 -14.25 -4.29 9.36
C GLY A 6 -13.08 -3.84 10.24
N PHE A 7 -12.80 -2.54 10.31
CA PHE A 7 -11.79 -2.00 11.21
C PHE A 7 -12.32 -1.78 12.63
N LEU A 8 -13.55 -1.30 12.79
CA LEU A 8 -14.12 -0.92 14.08
C LEU A 8 -14.56 -2.13 14.92
N THR A 9 -15.10 -3.18 14.29
CA THR A 9 -15.55 -4.40 14.99
C THR A 9 -14.45 -5.04 15.85
N PRO A 10 -13.24 -5.37 15.33
CA PRO A 10 -12.20 -5.97 16.16
C PRO A 10 -11.69 -5.01 17.24
N GLN A 11 -11.68 -3.69 16.99
CA GLN A 11 -11.29 -2.69 17.99
C GLN A 11 -12.30 -2.64 19.15
N TYR A 12 -13.59 -2.71 18.83
CA TYR A 12 -14.66 -2.72 19.81
C TYR A 12 -14.65 -4.01 20.65
N ILE A 13 -14.54 -5.18 20.01
CA ILE A 13 -14.47 -6.48 20.71
C ILE A 13 -13.28 -6.48 21.67
N ALA A 14 -12.10 -6.06 21.20
CA ALA A 14 -10.92 -5.97 22.05
C ALA A 14 -11.09 -4.97 23.20
N TYR A 15 -11.75 -3.83 22.97
CA TYR A 15 -12.02 -2.89 24.05
C TYR A 15 -12.91 -3.50 25.14
N GLN A 16 -13.98 -4.22 24.75
CA GLN A 16 -14.85 -4.90 25.70
C GLN A 16 -14.09 -5.96 26.52
N GLU A 17 -13.23 -6.74 25.87
CA GLU A 17 -12.49 -7.83 26.50
C GLU A 17 -11.37 -7.33 27.45
N TYR A 18 -10.62 -6.30 27.04
CA TYR A 18 -9.44 -5.84 27.79
C TYR A 18 -9.70 -4.62 28.71
N CYS A 19 -10.69 -3.79 28.38
CA CYS A 19 -10.99 -2.56 29.12
C CYS A 19 -12.38 -2.56 29.76
N GLY A 20 -13.29 -3.47 29.37
CA GLY A 20 -14.66 -3.54 29.89
C GLY A 20 -14.83 -4.29 31.21
N VAL A 21 -13.80 -4.99 31.69
CA VAL A 21 -13.86 -5.78 32.93
C VAL A 21 -13.49 -4.91 34.13
N THR A 22 -14.41 -4.77 35.09
CA THR A 22 -14.29 -3.88 36.25
C THR A 22 -13.40 -4.41 37.38
N ASP A 23 -13.07 -5.70 37.37
CA ASP A 23 -12.27 -6.35 38.45
C ASP A 23 -10.75 -6.38 38.16
N ILE A 24 -10.27 -5.63 37.16
CA ILE A 24 -8.84 -5.63 36.81
C ILE A 24 -8.09 -4.59 37.66
N VAL A 25 -7.23 -5.07 38.57
CA VAL A 25 -6.38 -4.24 39.45
C VAL A 25 -5.36 -3.39 38.67
N ASN A 26 -4.98 -3.81 37.46
CA ASN A 26 -4.09 -3.07 36.55
C ASN A 26 -4.60 -3.15 35.10
N PRO A 27 -5.51 -2.26 34.66
CA PRO A 27 -5.97 -2.24 33.27
C PRO A 27 -4.81 -1.93 32.32
N ARG A 28 -4.92 -2.36 31.06
CA ARG A 28 -3.89 -2.08 30.06
C ARG A 28 -3.75 -0.57 29.86
N ILE A 29 -2.51 -0.08 29.72
CA ILE A 29 -2.19 1.36 29.62
C ILE A 29 -2.92 2.11 28.49
N TRP A 30 -3.37 1.39 27.46
CA TRP A 30 -4.09 2.00 26.35
C TRP A 30 -5.58 2.21 26.62
N CYS A 31 -6.14 1.58 27.66
CA CYS A 31 -7.52 1.82 28.11
C CYS A 31 -7.70 3.23 28.69
N SER A 32 -6.65 3.83 29.26
CA SER A 32 -6.66 5.19 29.82
C SER A 32 -6.34 6.29 28.80
N ASN A 33 -6.06 5.95 27.54
CA ASN A 33 -5.78 6.94 26.50
C ASN A 33 -7.08 7.64 26.04
N THR A 34 -6.98 8.91 25.66
CA THR A 34 -8.10 9.70 25.12
C THR A 34 -8.78 9.03 23.92
N LEU A 35 -8.01 8.29 23.13
CA LEU A 35 -8.52 7.42 22.06
C LEU A 35 -8.00 5.99 22.29
N PRO A 36 -8.79 5.10 22.92
CA PRO A 36 -8.36 3.73 23.19
C PRO A 36 -8.37 2.92 21.90
N SER A 37 -7.18 2.60 21.39
CA SER A 37 -7.01 1.72 20.22
C SER A 37 -5.98 0.64 20.53
N ILE A 38 -6.43 -0.62 20.53
CA ILE A 38 -5.54 -1.77 20.67
C ILE A 38 -4.55 -1.82 19.51
N TYR A 39 -4.98 -1.47 18.28
CA TYR A 39 -4.09 -1.45 17.12
C TYR A 39 -2.94 -0.45 17.33
N ALA A 40 -3.24 0.81 17.66
CA ALA A 40 -2.21 1.83 17.86
C ALA A 40 -1.26 1.46 19.01
N PHE A 41 -1.81 0.90 20.10
CA PHE A 41 -1.02 0.40 21.22
C PHE A 41 -0.07 -0.72 20.79
N VAL A 42 -0.56 -1.75 20.09
CA VAL A 42 0.27 -2.87 19.65
C VAL A 42 1.37 -2.41 18.69
N GLN A 43 1.01 -1.55 17.74
CA GLN A 43 1.96 -0.95 16.80
C GLN A 43 3.09 -0.23 17.54
N ALA A 44 2.78 0.61 18.53
CA ALA A 44 3.79 1.37 19.25
C ALA A 44 4.57 0.55 20.30
N PHE A 45 3.89 -0.31 21.05
CA PHE A 45 4.45 -1.00 22.21
C PHE A 45 5.24 -2.27 21.81
N TYR A 46 4.68 -3.09 20.92
CA TYR A 46 5.32 -4.35 20.53
C TYR A 46 6.16 -4.22 19.26
N TRP A 47 5.70 -3.42 18.30
CA TRP A 47 6.38 -3.27 17.01
C TRP A 47 7.28 -2.04 16.95
N ASN A 48 7.26 -1.18 17.97
CA ASN A 48 7.95 0.11 17.99
C ASN A 48 7.70 0.97 16.72
N ASN A 49 6.52 0.81 16.12
CA ASN A 49 6.08 1.63 15.00
C ASN A 49 5.70 3.02 15.48
N GLY A 50 5.93 4.01 14.63
CA GLY A 50 5.69 5.40 14.93
C GLY A 50 6.46 6.31 13.98
N PRO A 51 6.06 7.59 13.89
CA PRO A 51 6.67 8.52 12.96
C PRO A 51 8.18 8.62 13.22
N PHE A 52 8.96 8.37 12.16
CA PHE A 52 10.42 8.42 12.11
C PHE A 52 11.18 7.46 13.05
N LYS A 53 10.49 6.61 13.81
CA LYS A 53 11.15 5.65 14.73
C LYS A 53 12.04 4.63 14.01
N TYR A 54 11.73 4.33 12.76
CA TYR A 54 12.49 3.36 11.96
C TYR A 54 13.70 3.96 11.23
N TRP A 55 13.85 5.29 11.24
CA TRP A 55 14.95 6.00 10.59
C TRP A 55 16.22 5.92 11.43
N THR A 56 16.88 4.76 11.37
CA THR A 56 18.17 4.52 12.00
C THR A 56 19.21 4.14 10.94
N VAL A 57 20.48 4.45 11.19
CA VAL A 57 21.58 4.17 10.25
C VAL A 57 21.69 2.67 9.97
N SER A 58 21.46 1.83 10.98
CA SER A 58 21.48 0.37 10.84
C SER A 58 20.39 -0.17 9.91
N ASN A 59 19.29 0.58 9.71
CA ASN A 59 18.20 0.17 8.83
C ASN A 59 18.39 0.61 7.37
N ILE A 60 19.42 1.41 7.05
CA ILE A 60 19.67 1.90 5.68
C ILE A 60 19.64 0.78 4.63
N PRO A 61 20.25 -0.41 4.85
CA PRO A 61 20.17 -1.50 3.88
C PRO A 61 18.72 -1.91 3.54
N LEU A 62 17.83 -1.85 4.52
CA LEU A 62 16.41 -2.20 4.36
C LEU A 62 15.65 -1.12 3.58
N PHE A 63 16.00 0.15 3.76
CA PHE A 63 15.48 1.24 2.93
C PHE A 63 15.93 1.11 1.47
N LEU A 64 17.19 0.74 1.23
CA LEU A 64 17.71 0.52 -0.12
C LEU A 64 17.01 -0.65 -0.82
N LEU A 65 16.67 -1.69 -0.06
CA LEU A 65 15.91 -2.83 -0.58
C LEU A 65 14.47 -2.44 -0.91
N ALA A 66 13.78 -1.72 -0.05
CA ALA A 66 12.39 -1.30 -0.26
C ALA A 66 12.22 -0.13 -1.27
N MET A 67 13.30 0.63 -1.52
CA MET A 67 13.32 1.84 -2.35
C MET A 67 12.70 1.68 -3.75
N PRO A 68 13.06 0.65 -4.55
CA PRO A 68 12.51 0.50 -5.90
C PRO A 68 10.99 0.39 -5.90
N MET A 69 10.43 -0.35 -4.95
CA MET A 69 8.97 -0.48 -4.81
C MET A 69 8.33 0.83 -4.39
N MET A 70 8.92 1.55 -3.43
CA MET A 70 8.42 2.88 -3.03
C MET A 70 8.44 3.88 -4.18
N VAL A 71 9.50 3.91 -4.98
CA VAL A 71 9.63 4.80 -6.14
C VAL A 71 8.57 4.47 -7.19
N ILE A 72 8.37 3.19 -7.52
CA ILE A 72 7.38 2.78 -8.53
C ILE A 72 5.95 3.10 -8.07
N LEU A 73 5.60 2.82 -6.82
CA LEU A 73 4.28 3.12 -6.26
C LEU A 73 4.05 4.65 -6.15
N GLY A 74 5.09 5.41 -5.79
CA GLY A 74 5.03 6.87 -5.73
C GLY A 74 4.84 7.52 -7.10
N ILE A 75 5.67 7.14 -8.08
CA ILE A 75 5.60 7.68 -9.45
C ILE A 75 4.27 7.28 -10.09
N SER A 76 3.93 5.98 -10.09
CA SER A 76 2.68 5.53 -10.72
C SER A 76 1.45 6.18 -10.08
N GLY A 77 1.41 6.30 -8.75
CA GLY A 77 0.33 6.97 -8.04
C GLY A 77 0.22 8.44 -8.43
N ASN A 78 1.32 9.19 -8.42
CA ASN A 78 1.32 10.61 -8.78
C ASN A 78 0.96 10.85 -10.25
N GLU A 79 1.52 10.06 -11.17
CA GLU A 79 1.24 10.19 -12.60
C GLU A 79 -0.23 9.87 -12.93
N VAL A 80 -0.82 8.85 -12.30
CA VAL A 80 -2.25 8.51 -12.49
C VAL A 80 -3.18 9.59 -11.93
N LEU A 81 -2.77 10.31 -10.87
CA LEU A 81 -3.54 11.44 -10.36
C LEU A 81 -3.42 12.69 -11.24
N ARG A 82 -2.26 12.93 -11.84
CA ARG A 82 -1.99 14.12 -12.67
C ARG A 82 -2.49 13.97 -14.10
N ASP A 83 -2.30 12.80 -14.72
CA ASP A 83 -2.62 12.58 -16.12
C ASP A 83 -3.96 11.84 -16.26
N SER A 84 -4.95 12.57 -16.75
CA SER A 84 -6.32 12.10 -17.01
C SER A 84 -6.38 10.98 -18.05
N HIS A 85 -5.34 10.79 -18.86
CA HIS A 85 -5.28 9.70 -19.83
C HIS A 85 -4.99 8.34 -19.18
N PHE A 86 -4.22 8.29 -18.08
CA PHE A 86 -4.05 7.04 -17.32
C PHE A 86 -5.32 6.65 -16.55
N GLN A 87 -6.22 7.60 -16.33
CA GLN A 87 -7.55 7.34 -15.75
C GLN A 87 -8.53 6.73 -16.76
N GLN A 88 -8.19 6.74 -18.05
CA GLN A 88 -9.03 6.26 -19.16
C GLN A 88 -8.49 4.96 -19.80
N ILE A 89 -7.52 4.28 -19.19
CA ILE A 89 -6.91 3.06 -19.76
C ILE A 89 -8.01 2.02 -20.05
N PRO A 90 -8.15 1.54 -21.30
CA PRO A 90 -9.11 0.50 -21.64
C PRO A 90 -8.71 -0.81 -20.97
N VAL A 91 -9.59 -1.37 -20.12
CA VAL A 91 -9.37 -2.66 -19.44
C VAL A 91 -9.65 -3.85 -20.36
N THR A 92 -10.06 -3.61 -21.62
CA THR A 92 -10.47 -4.66 -22.56
C THR A 92 -9.64 -4.63 -23.85
N PRO A 93 -9.20 -5.80 -24.37
CA PRO A 93 -8.66 -5.88 -25.72
C PRO A 93 -9.71 -5.36 -26.69
N ARG A 94 -9.32 -4.41 -27.54
CA ARG A 94 -10.18 -3.85 -28.57
C ARG A 94 -10.65 -4.97 -29.51
N LYS A 95 -11.90 -5.41 -29.33
CA LYS A 95 -12.74 -5.86 -30.42
C LYS A 95 -13.84 -4.81 -30.58
N ASP A 96 -13.94 -4.32 -31.80
CA ASP A 96 -14.85 -3.26 -32.20
C ASP A 96 -16.32 -3.62 -31.93
N VAL A 97 -17.12 -2.56 -31.85
CA VAL A 97 -18.59 -2.48 -31.71
C VAL A 97 -19.11 -2.57 -30.27
N ASP A 98 -19.48 -1.41 -29.69
CA ASP A 98 -20.70 -1.23 -28.88
C ASP A 98 -20.94 0.25 -28.46
N PRO A 99 -22.18 0.63 -28.09
CA PRO A 99 -22.90 1.86 -28.51
C PRO A 99 -22.58 3.07 -27.59
N PRO A 100 -23.26 4.25 -27.67
CA PRO A 100 -22.74 5.48 -27.07
C PRO A 100 -22.58 5.29 -25.56
N VAL A 101 -21.33 5.28 -25.11
CA VAL A 101 -20.99 5.04 -23.71
C VAL A 101 -21.58 6.18 -22.89
N ASN A 102 -22.65 5.89 -22.16
CA ASN A 102 -23.27 6.82 -21.19
C ASN A 102 -22.17 7.46 -20.33
N GLY A 103 -21.97 8.78 -20.43
CA GLY A 103 -20.89 9.52 -19.75
C GLY A 103 -20.81 9.30 -18.24
N ILE A 104 -21.92 8.89 -17.62
CA ILE A 104 -22.02 8.49 -16.20
C ILE A 104 -21.10 7.28 -15.89
N ARG A 105 -21.05 6.27 -16.77
CA ARG A 105 -20.23 5.05 -16.56
C ARG A 105 -18.73 5.34 -16.67
N GLN A 106 -18.36 6.32 -17.49
CA GLN A 106 -16.97 6.75 -17.65
C GLN A 106 -16.51 7.59 -16.46
N GLY A 107 -17.37 8.48 -15.92
CA GLY A 107 -17.10 9.24 -14.71
C GLY A 107 -16.81 8.36 -13.48
N HIS A 108 -17.60 7.30 -13.27
CA HIS A 108 -17.36 6.36 -12.15
C HIS A 108 -16.03 5.61 -12.25
N LYS A 109 -15.62 5.19 -13.46
CA LYS A 109 -14.32 4.50 -13.66
C LYS A 109 -13.15 5.40 -13.26
N VAL A 110 -13.17 6.65 -13.73
CA VAL A 110 -12.14 7.66 -13.41
C VAL A 110 -12.05 7.89 -11.91
N GLN A 111 -13.20 8.02 -11.23
CA GLN A 111 -13.23 8.22 -9.78
C GLN A 111 -12.66 7.02 -9.00
N ILE A 112 -12.96 5.78 -9.43
CA ILE A 112 -12.43 4.57 -8.78
C ILE A 112 -10.91 4.51 -8.92
N VAL A 113 -10.37 4.71 -10.13
CA VAL A 113 -8.92 4.70 -10.37
C VAL A 113 -8.23 5.78 -9.55
N ARG A 114 -8.82 6.98 -9.48
CA ARG A 114 -8.28 8.09 -8.68
C ARG A 114 -8.26 7.74 -7.19
N ASN A 115 -9.34 7.18 -6.65
CA ASN A 115 -9.40 6.77 -5.25
C ASN A 115 -8.37 5.68 -4.92
N LEU A 116 -8.12 4.76 -5.86
CA LEU A 116 -7.15 3.69 -5.71
C LEU A 116 -5.71 4.20 -5.78
N ALA A 117 -5.44 5.19 -6.64
CA ALA A 117 -4.15 5.86 -6.70
C ALA A 117 -3.89 6.69 -5.42
N LEU A 118 -4.92 7.35 -4.89
CA LEU A 118 -4.85 8.04 -3.60
C LEU A 118 -4.55 7.08 -2.45
N SER A 119 -5.25 5.94 -2.36
CA SER A 119 -4.99 4.95 -1.30
C SER A 119 -3.59 4.35 -1.42
N GLN A 120 -3.09 4.10 -2.63
CA GLN A 120 -1.71 3.66 -2.88
C GLN A 120 -0.68 4.67 -2.34
N LEU A 121 -0.87 5.96 -2.64
CA LEU A 121 0.05 7.01 -2.18
C LEU A 121 0.01 7.19 -0.66
N LEU A 122 -1.19 7.22 -0.07
CA LEU A 122 -1.34 7.31 1.38
C LEU A 122 -0.63 6.15 2.08
N LEU A 123 -0.76 4.94 1.55
CA LEU A 123 -0.08 3.76 2.09
C LEU A 123 1.45 3.85 1.95
N THR A 124 1.93 4.33 0.80
CA THR A 124 3.37 4.51 0.54
C THR A 124 3.97 5.57 1.49
N VAL A 125 3.28 6.69 1.68
CA VAL A 125 3.72 7.75 2.60
C VAL A 125 3.67 7.27 4.06
N TYR A 126 2.59 6.58 4.45
CA TYR A 126 2.47 6.03 5.80
C TYR A 126 3.58 5.03 6.12
N THR A 127 3.89 4.11 5.21
CA THR A 127 4.97 3.12 5.40
C THR A 127 6.35 3.75 5.43
N LEU A 128 6.59 4.82 4.67
CA LEU A 128 7.84 5.57 4.71
C LEU A 128 8.06 6.31 6.04
N ILE A 129 7.00 6.91 6.58
CA ILE A 129 7.10 7.76 7.78
C ILE A 129 7.01 6.93 9.06
N SER A 130 6.05 6.02 9.15
CA SER A 130 5.63 5.43 10.44
C SER A 130 5.77 3.92 10.52
N GLY A 131 5.90 3.24 9.38
CA GLY A 131 5.99 1.79 9.29
C GLY A 131 7.41 1.28 9.10
N HIS A 132 7.57 -0.03 9.19
CA HIS A 132 8.75 -0.69 8.66
C HIS A 132 8.68 -0.66 7.13
N VAL A 133 9.67 -0.06 6.48
CA VAL A 133 9.65 0.15 5.02
C VAL A 133 9.58 -1.15 4.22
N GLN A 134 10.05 -2.26 4.77
CA GLN A 134 9.97 -3.59 4.15
C GLN A 134 8.53 -4.05 3.90
N ILE A 135 7.55 -3.56 4.67
CA ILE A 135 6.15 -3.96 4.50
C ILE A 135 5.63 -3.54 3.12
N ILE A 136 6.20 -2.48 2.51
CA ILE A 136 5.77 -1.99 1.20
C ILE A 136 5.92 -3.06 0.10
N THR A 137 6.95 -3.89 0.16
CA THR A 137 7.21 -4.93 -0.86
C THR A 137 6.10 -5.97 -0.83
N ARG A 138 5.55 -6.27 0.35
CA ARG A 138 4.45 -7.23 0.56
C ARG A 138 3.10 -6.67 0.15
N ILE A 139 2.77 -5.47 0.62
CA ILE A 139 1.46 -4.85 0.40
C ILE A 139 1.32 -4.28 -1.01
N SER A 140 2.42 -4.04 -1.73
CA SER A 140 2.40 -3.54 -3.11
C SER A 140 1.55 -4.41 -4.05
N SER A 141 1.55 -5.74 -3.84
CA SER A 141 0.74 -6.71 -4.58
C SER A 141 -0.77 -6.41 -4.54
N SER A 142 -1.24 -5.75 -3.47
CA SER A 142 -2.66 -5.36 -3.32
C SER A 142 -3.05 -4.10 -4.12
N SER A 143 -2.08 -3.40 -4.70
CA SER A 143 -2.30 -2.15 -5.44
C SER A 143 -2.25 -2.38 -6.94
N PRO A 144 -3.38 -2.47 -7.68
CA PRO A 144 -3.35 -2.75 -9.12
C PRO A 144 -2.92 -1.52 -9.96
N VAL A 145 -2.85 -0.33 -9.37
CA VAL A 145 -2.58 0.93 -10.08
C VAL A 145 -1.20 0.95 -10.73
N TYR A 146 -0.15 0.54 -10.02
CA TYR A 146 1.19 0.51 -10.61
C TYR A 146 1.30 -0.50 -11.77
N LEU A 147 0.59 -1.64 -11.69
CA LEU A 147 0.55 -2.64 -12.76
C LEU A 147 -0.10 -2.08 -14.02
N TRP A 148 -1.24 -1.40 -13.87
CA TRP A 148 -1.93 -0.74 -14.99
C TRP A 148 -1.09 0.38 -15.60
N TYR A 149 -0.44 1.19 -14.76
CA TYR A 149 0.48 2.22 -15.21
C TYR A 149 1.64 1.64 -16.04
N MET A 150 2.24 0.54 -15.57
CA MET A 150 3.30 -0.16 -16.28
C MET A 150 2.82 -0.71 -17.63
N ALA A 151 1.67 -1.40 -17.64
CA ALA A 151 1.10 -1.94 -18.88
C ALA A 151 0.78 -0.85 -19.91
N ALA A 152 0.17 0.25 -19.49
CA ALA A 152 -0.13 1.38 -20.36
C ALA A 152 1.15 2.07 -20.87
N SER A 153 2.20 2.12 -20.05
CA SER A 153 3.48 2.72 -20.45
C SER A 153 4.22 1.87 -21.50
N VAL A 154 4.12 0.53 -21.45
CA VAL A 154 4.62 -0.35 -22.53
C VAL A 154 3.92 -0.04 -23.86
N GLY A 155 2.58 0.07 -23.84
CA GLY A 155 1.78 0.31 -25.05
C GLY A 155 2.06 1.65 -25.75
N ARG A 156 2.65 2.62 -25.04
CA ARG A 156 2.95 3.96 -25.58
C ARG A 156 4.37 4.15 -26.13
N GLY A 157 5.18 3.09 -26.19
CA GLY A 157 6.54 3.22 -26.69
C GLY A 157 7.53 3.84 -25.70
N LYS A 158 7.18 4.02 -24.42
CA LYS A 158 8.16 4.16 -23.31
C LYS A 158 8.88 2.84 -23.00
N GLY A 159 9.03 1.99 -24.02
CA GLY A 159 9.50 0.61 -23.95
C GLY A 159 10.81 0.45 -23.18
N PRO A 160 11.87 1.24 -23.45
CA PRO A 160 13.18 1.01 -22.82
C PRO A 160 13.13 1.13 -21.29
N THR A 161 12.51 2.20 -20.77
CA THR A 161 12.41 2.45 -19.33
C THR A 161 11.48 1.44 -18.66
N VAL A 162 10.35 1.13 -19.29
CA VAL A 162 9.36 0.20 -18.71
C VAL A 162 9.85 -1.24 -18.75
N THR A 163 10.53 -1.64 -19.83
CA THR A 163 11.21 -2.94 -19.94
C THR A 163 12.36 -3.02 -18.95
N MET A 164 13.12 -1.95 -18.72
CA MET A 164 14.17 -1.91 -17.71
C MET A 164 13.58 -2.08 -16.29
N VAL A 165 12.51 -1.36 -15.97
CA VAL A 165 11.81 -1.51 -14.68
C VAL A 165 11.21 -2.92 -14.54
N GLY A 166 10.61 -3.48 -15.59
CA GLY A 166 10.09 -4.85 -15.58
C GLY A 166 11.19 -5.91 -15.37
N ARG A 167 12.32 -5.78 -16.06
CA ARG A 167 13.51 -6.62 -15.86
C ARG A 167 14.03 -6.50 -14.42
N PHE A 168 14.10 -5.27 -13.91
CA PHE A 168 14.48 -5.00 -12.54
C PHE A 168 13.55 -5.72 -11.54
N MET A 169 12.22 -5.65 -11.73
CA MET A 169 11.25 -6.32 -10.87
C MET A 169 11.42 -7.85 -10.87
N ILE A 170 11.69 -8.46 -12.01
CA ILE A 170 11.92 -9.91 -12.12
C ILE A 170 13.18 -10.32 -11.36
N ILE A 171 14.28 -9.58 -11.56
CA ILE A 171 15.54 -9.81 -10.85
C ILE A 171 15.34 -9.62 -9.34
N TYR A 172 14.67 -8.53 -8.96
CA TYR A 172 14.37 -8.19 -7.58
C TYR A 172 13.53 -9.27 -6.90
N ALA A 173 12.48 -9.78 -7.57
CA ALA A 173 11.66 -10.89 -7.05
C ALA A 173 12.47 -12.19 -6.89
N GLY A 174 13.38 -12.48 -7.81
CA GLY A 174 14.29 -13.62 -7.69
C GLY A 174 15.23 -13.51 -6.48
N ILE A 175 15.85 -12.35 -6.31
CA ILE A 175 16.73 -12.05 -5.17
C ILE A 175 15.95 -12.15 -3.85
N GLN A 176 14.77 -11.54 -3.79
CA GLN A 176 13.86 -11.57 -2.64
C GLN A 176 13.48 -13.00 -2.25
N SER A 177 13.15 -13.84 -3.25
CA SER A 177 12.81 -15.25 -3.05
C SER A 177 14.00 -16.05 -2.50
N GLY A 178 15.21 -15.83 -3.04
CA GLY A 178 16.43 -16.48 -2.58
C GLY A 178 16.86 -16.07 -1.15
N LEU A 179 16.70 -14.79 -0.80
CA LEU A 179 16.93 -14.29 0.56
C LEU A 179 15.97 -14.96 1.56
N PHE A 180 14.68 -15.04 1.20
CA PHE A 180 13.66 -15.67 2.04
C PHE A 180 13.90 -17.17 2.23
N SER A 181 14.25 -17.90 1.16
CA SER A 181 14.56 -19.34 1.26
C SER A 181 15.81 -19.62 2.09
N SER A 182 16.71 -18.65 2.20
CA SER A 182 17.93 -18.74 3.02
C SER A 182 17.72 -18.31 4.48
N PHE A 183 16.48 -18.08 4.92
CA PHE A 183 16.12 -17.55 6.25
C PHE A 183 16.78 -16.20 6.59
N LEU A 184 17.31 -15.51 5.60
CA LEU A 184 17.72 -14.13 5.77
C LEU A 184 16.45 -13.28 5.86
N PRO A 185 16.47 -12.18 6.64
CA PRO A 185 15.31 -11.31 6.74
C PRO A 185 14.86 -10.95 5.31
N PRO A 186 13.63 -11.31 4.90
CA PRO A 186 13.16 -11.00 3.57
C PRO A 186 13.20 -9.48 3.41
N ALA A 187 13.90 -9.05 2.35
CA ALA A 187 14.11 -7.66 1.99
C ALA A 187 12.87 -6.76 2.11
#